data_AF-A0A0V1E7Z1-F1
#
_entry.id   AF-A0A0V1E7Z1-F1
#
_cell.length_a   1.000
_cell.length_b   1.000
_cell.length_c   1.000
_cell.angle_alpha   90.00
_cell.angle_beta   90.00
_cell.angle_gamma   90.00
#
_symmetry.space_group_name_H-M   'P 1'
#
loop_
_entity.id
_entity.type
_entity.pdbx_description
1 polymer ?
#
loop_
_entity_poly.entity_id
_entity_poly.type
_entity_poly.pdbx_seq_one_letter_code
_entity_poly.pdbx_strand_id
1 'polypeptide(L)'
;MPDILFDATSHRVKKFVLHTNYPGHYDFGIYNRCNFNIKLYVNAACEHVEVTPFKKWEELESSLFGSTRNCNLPAPLGQHQPVVLNRSCSNNDSNPFGSTFCFGYQDIIFEVMSNGHIATVMLFDYSSSMALDFLE
;
A
#
# COMPACT_ATOMS: atom_id res chain seq x y z
N MET A 1 -9.78 -12.97 -2.39
CA MET A 1 -9.80 -12.60 -3.83
C MET A 1 -9.60 -11.08 -3.90
N PRO A 2 -8.86 -10.53 -4.87
CA PRO A 2 -8.68 -9.08 -4.99
C PRO A 2 -9.99 -8.36 -5.35
N ASP A 3 -10.14 -7.11 -4.89
CA ASP A 3 -11.11 -6.18 -5.46
C ASP A 3 -10.46 -5.37 -6.59
N ILE A 4 -11.20 -5.14 -7.66
CA ILE A 4 -10.64 -4.60 -8.91
C ILE A 4 -11.48 -3.42 -9.37
N LEU A 5 -10.84 -2.26 -9.56
CA LEU A 5 -11.45 -1.10 -10.19
C LEU A 5 -11.17 -1.13 -11.69
N PHE A 6 -12.22 -1.09 -12.49
CA PHE A 6 -12.14 -0.93 -13.94
C PHE A 6 -12.51 0.50 -14.34
N ASP A 7 -11.80 1.02 -15.33
CA ASP A 7 -12.23 2.20 -16.05
C ASP A 7 -13.37 1.85 -17.02
N ALA A 8 -14.49 2.56 -16.92
CA ALA A 8 -15.69 2.25 -17.69
C ALA A 8 -15.54 2.52 -19.20
N THR A 9 -14.65 3.45 -19.58
CA THR A 9 -14.47 3.86 -20.98
C THR A 9 -13.46 2.97 -21.70
N SER A 10 -12.27 2.77 -21.10
CA SER A 10 -11.20 1.97 -21.69
C SER A 10 -11.31 0.48 -21.40
N HIS A 11 -12.20 0.07 -20.49
CA HIS A 11 -12.34 -1.29 -19.99
C HIS A 11 -11.03 -1.87 -19.43
N ARG A 12 -10.13 -1.00 -18.94
CA ARG A 12 -8.84 -1.39 -18.34
C ARG A 12 -8.93 -1.36 -16.83
N VAL A 13 -8.15 -2.21 -16.18
CA VAL A 13 -7.98 -2.18 -14.73
C VAL A 13 -7.18 -0.94 -14.35
N LYS A 14 -7.67 -0.18 -13.36
CA LYS A 14 -7.01 1.00 -12.79
C LYS A 14 -6.39 0.74 -11.43
N LYS A 15 -6.98 -0.18 -10.65
CA LYS A 15 -6.55 -0.45 -9.29
C LYS A 15 -6.89 -1.86 -8.87
N PHE A 16 -5.94 -2.53 -8.21
CA PHE A 16 -6.19 -3.73 -7.41
C PHE A 16 -6.15 -3.37 -5.93
N VAL A 17 -7.05 -3.96 -5.14
CA VAL A 17 -7.05 -3.87 -3.68
C VAL A 17 -6.93 -5.29 -3.10
N LEU A 18 -5.85 -5.51 -2.36
CA LEU A 18 -5.46 -6.81 -1.84
C LEU A 18 -5.58 -6.81 -0.32
N HIS A 19 -6.72 -7.23 0.19
CA HIS A 19 -6.99 -7.31 1.62
C HIS A 19 -6.36 -8.55 2.25
N THR A 20 -5.63 -8.39 3.36
CA THR A 20 -5.01 -9.51 4.09
C THR A 20 -5.92 -10.09 5.18
N ASN A 21 -6.98 -9.36 5.55
CA ASN A 21 -7.98 -9.76 6.54
C ASN A 21 -7.38 -10.13 7.91
N TYR A 22 -6.49 -9.28 8.45
CA TYR A 22 -5.93 -9.46 9.80
C TYR A 22 -6.92 -9.02 10.89
N PRO A 23 -7.08 -9.80 11.97
CA PRO A 23 -7.83 -9.36 13.15
C PRO A 23 -7.28 -8.05 13.72
N GLY A 24 -8.18 -7.19 14.18
CA GLY A 24 -7.83 -5.86 14.68
C GLY A 24 -7.69 -4.80 13.58
N HIS A 25 -7.98 -5.12 12.32
CA HIS A 25 -8.24 -4.11 11.30
C HIS A 25 -9.73 -3.76 11.28
N TYR A 26 -10.06 -2.52 10.94
CA TYR A 26 -11.44 -2.05 10.90
C TYR A 26 -12.33 -2.86 9.95
N ASP A 27 -11.79 -3.29 8.80
CA ASP A 27 -12.51 -4.07 7.79
C ASP A 27 -12.41 -5.60 8.00
N PHE A 28 -11.96 -6.04 9.18
CA PHE A 28 -11.79 -7.47 9.48
C PHE A 28 -13.13 -8.22 9.35
N GLY A 29 -13.12 -9.32 8.59
CA GLY A 29 -14.30 -10.14 8.33
C GLY A 29 -15.21 -9.63 7.21
N ILE A 30 -14.99 -8.43 6.68
CA ILE A 30 -15.74 -7.89 5.54
C ILE A 30 -15.21 -8.47 4.22
N TYR A 31 -13.89 -8.53 4.08
CA TYR A 31 -13.23 -8.99 2.85
C TYR A 31 -12.55 -10.35 3.04
N ASN A 32 -12.57 -11.15 1.98
CA ASN A 32 -11.82 -12.41 1.94
C ASN A 32 -10.32 -12.15 1.83
N ARG A 33 -9.51 -12.85 2.65
CA ARG A 33 -8.05 -12.79 2.55
C ARG A 33 -7.59 -13.08 1.12
N CYS A 34 -6.79 -12.17 0.56
CA CYS A 34 -6.10 -12.37 -0.71
C CYS A 34 -4.71 -12.97 -0.42
N ASN A 35 -4.48 -14.20 -0.86
CA ASN A 35 -3.18 -14.86 -0.70
C ASN A 35 -2.26 -14.55 -1.89
N PHE A 36 -1.68 -13.36 -1.90
CA PHE A 36 -0.82 -12.89 -3.00
C PHE A 36 0.67 -13.21 -2.78
N ASN A 37 1.43 -13.24 -3.88
CA ASN A 37 2.89 -13.17 -3.88
C ASN A 37 3.29 -12.23 -5.02
N ILE A 38 3.74 -11.02 -4.66
CA ILE A 38 4.12 -9.97 -5.60
C ILE A 38 5.64 -9.84 -5.57
N LYS A 39 6.28 -9.81 -6.73
CA LYS A 39 7.72 -9.57 -6.85
C LYS A 39 7.95 -8.12 -7.26
N LEU A 40 8.52 -7.33 -6.36
CA LEU A 40 8.86 -5.93 -6.62
C LEU A 40 10.34 -5.85 -6.97
N TYR A 41 10.65 -5.47 -8.22
CA TYR A 41 12.02 -5.33 -8.68
C TYR A 41 12.57 -3.96 -8.26
N VAL A 42 13.62 -3.98 -7.45
CA VAL A 42 14.17 -2.76 -6.82
C VAL A 42 15.26 -2.11 -7.68
N ASN A 43 15.92 -2.89 -8.54
CA ASN A 43 16.98 -2.41 -9.43
C ASN A 43 16.99 -3.16 -10.76
N ALA A 44 17.76 -2.63 -11.72
CA ALA A 44 17.96 -3.24 -13.05
C ALA A 44 18.73 -4.58 -13.00
N ALA A 45 19.27 -4.96 -11.84
CA ALA A 45 20.01 -6.21 -11.63
C ALA A 45 19.10 -7.40 -11.28
N CYS A 46 17.79 -7.28 -11.51
CA CYS A 46 16.77 -8.30 -11.21
C CYS A 46 16.66 -8.69 -9.72
N GLU A 47 17.19 -7.87 -8.81
CA GLU A 47 16.93 -8.03 -7.39
C GLU A 47 15.46 -7.68 -7.11
N HIS A 48 14.77 -8.58 -6.41
CA HIS A 48 13.37 -8.41 -6.10
C HIS A 48 13.07 -8.65 -4.63
N VAL A 49 12.07 -7.91 -4.15
CA VAL A 49 11.49 -8.09 -2.83
C VAL A 49 10.14 -8.77 -3.00
N GLU A 50 9.99 -9.93 -2.38
CA GLU A 50 8.70 -10.61 -2.35
C GLU A 50 7.78 -9.94 -1.32
N VAL A 51 6.58 -9.54 -1.74
CA VAL A 51 5.52 -9.06 -0.86
C VAL A 51 4.48 -10.16 -0.73
N THR A 52 4.18 -10.54 0.51
CA THR A 52 3.15 -11.52 0.82
C THR A 52 2.25 -10.99 1.94
N PRO A 53 1.04 -11.54 2.12
CA PRO A 53 0.13 -11.17 3.20
C PRO A 53 0.64 -11.46 4.61
N PHE A 54 1.80 -12.11 4.75
CA PHE A 54 2.32 -12.59 6.04
C PHE A 54 3.55 -11.82 6.50
N LYS A 55 4.21 -11.09 5.60
CA LYS A 55 5.38 -10.28 5.96
C LYS A 55 4.96 -9.08 6.80
N LYS A 56 5.83 -8.73 7.75
CA LYS A 56 5.72 -7.50 8.52
C LYS A 56 6.20 -6.31 7.70
N TRP A 57 5.65 -5.14 8.00
CA TRP A 57 6.05 -3.89 7.37
C TRP A 57 7.53 -3.58 7.58
N GLU A 58 8.08 -3.77 8.78
CA GLU A 58 9.49 -3.47 9.08
C GLU A 58 10.48 -4.23 8.19
N GLU A 59 10.19 -5.51 7.91
CA GLU A 59 10.98 -6.34 7.00
C GLU A 59 10.93 -5.78 5.57
N LEU A 60 9.73 -5.45 5.11
CA LEU A 60 9.49 -4.92 3.77
C LEU A 60 10.11 -3.53 3.60
N GLU A 61 9.92 -2.65 4.58
CA GLU A 61 10.46 -1.30 4.62
C GLU A 61 12.00 -1.33 4.53
N SER A 62 12.63 -2.21 5.31
CA SER A 62 14.07 -2.39 5.27
C SER A 62 14.56 -2.87 3.91
N SER A 63 13.84 -3.77 3.24
CA SER A 63 14.23 -4.23 1.89
C SER A 63 13.95 -3.20 0.79
N LEU A 64 12.84 -2.47 0.86
CA LEU A 64 12.45 -1.48 -0.15
C LEU A 64 13.25 -0.18 -0.06
N PHE A 65 13.62 0.22 1.16
CA PHE A 65 14.21 1.53 1.43
C PHE A 65 15.59 1.47 2.10
N GLY A 66 16.08 0.27 2.47
CA GLY A 66 17.35 0.08 3.16
C GLY A 66 18.57 0.58 2.39
N SER A 67 18.56 0.51 1.05
CA SER A 67 19.62 1.11 0.22
C SER A 67 19.61 2.64 0.23
N THR A 68 18.46 3.26 0.52
CA THR A 68 18.27 4.72 0.50
C THR A 68 18.60 5.38 1.84
N ARG A 69 18.75 4.62 2.94
CA ARG A 69 19.23 5.16 4.23
C ARG A 69 20.66 5.72 4.18
N ASN A 70 21.40 5.43 3.11
CA ASN A 70 22.75 5.92 2.85
C ASN A 70 22.79 7.13 1.89
N CYS A 71 21.64 7.65 1.44
CA CYS A 71 21.63 8.91 0.70
C CYS A 71 21.67 10.06 1.72
N ASN A 72 22.63 10.97 1.56
CA ASN A 72 22.77 12.20 2.34
C ASN A 72 21.62 13.20 2.05
N LEU A 73 20.41 12.72 1.75
CA LEU A 73 19.24 13.58 1.67
C LEU A 73 18.90 14.03 3.10
N PRO A 74 18.69 15.34 3.32
CA PRO A 74 18.32 15.84 4.63
C PRO A 74 17.06 15.14 5.11
N ALA A 75 17.04 14.80 6.40
CA ALA A 75 16.03 14.02 7.11
C ALA A 75 14.54 14.33 6.83
N PRO A 76 14.11 15.54 6.36
CA PRO A 76 12.71 15.76 5.99
C PRO A 76 12.24 15.04 4.72
N LEU A 77 13.15 14.65 3.82
CA LEU A 77 12.81 14.00 2.53
C LEU A 77 13.09 12.48 2.51
N GLY A 78 13.81 11.97 3.52
CA GLY A 78 14.27 10.57 3.60
C GLY A 78 13.53 9.70 4.63
N GLN A 79 12.54 10.25 5.35
CA GLN A 79 11.63 9.48 6.19
C GLN A 79 10.34 9.28 5.42
N HIS A 80 9.95 8.03 5.17
CA HIS A 80 8.68 7.68 4.55
C HIS A 80 7.55 8.06 5.50
N GLN A 81 7.16 9.34 5.52
CA GLN A 81 6.09 9.84 6.37
C GLN A 81 4.78 9.23 5.88
N PRO A 82 4.17 8.29 6.64
CA PRO A 82 2.93 7.69 6.21
C PRO A 82 1.80 8.72 6.29
N VAL A 83 0.82 8.57 5.41
CA VAL A 83 -0.47 9.22 5.61
C VAL A 83 -1.22 8.43 6.69
N VAL A 84 -1.69 9.12 7.73
CA VAL A 84 -2.50 8.49 8.77
C VAL A 84 -3.92 8.33 8.24
N LEU A 85 -4.41 7.09 8.19
CA LEU A 85 -5.77 6.77 7.81
C LEU A 85 -6.59 6.46 9.06
N ASN A 86 -7.46 7.41 9.42
CA ASN A 86 -8.45 7.19 10.47
C ASN A 86 -9.80 6.85 9.85
N ARG A 87 -10.20 5.57 9.95
CA ARG A 87 -11.56 5.17 9.58
C ARG A 87 -12.51 5.53 10.72
N SER A 88 -13.57 6.24 10.41
CA SER A 88 -14.64 6.58 11.36
C SER A 88 -15.98 6.44 10.65
N CYS A 89 -16.97 5.82 11.29
CA CYS A 89 -18.34 5.82 10.77
C CYS A 89 -19.08 7.08 11.22
N SER A 90 -20.04 7.53 10.41
CA SER A 90 -20.90 8.68 10.72
C SER A 90 -21.91 8.42 11.87
N ASN A 91 -22.06 7.17 12.31
CA ASN A 91 -23.12 6.73 13.22
C ASN A 91 -22.63 6.42 14.64
N ASN A 92 -21.70 7.21 15.19
CA ASN A 92 -21.12 7.02 16.53
C ASN A 92 -20.32 5.70 16.76
N ASP A 93 -20.15 4.87 15.73
CA ASP A 93 -19.19 3.76 15.74
C ASP A 93 -17.77 4.30 15.51
N SER A 94 -17.06 4.52 16.61
CA SER A 94 -15.63 4.79 16.58
C SER A 94 -14.88 3.51 16.26
N ASN A 95 -13.88 3.60 15.37
CA ASN A 95 -12.99 2.48 15.09
C ASN A 95 -12.20 2.13 16.37
N PRO A 96 -12.43 0.96 16.99
CA PRO A 96 -11.83 0.62 18.27
C PRO A 96 -10.36 0.23 18.15
N PHE A 97 -9.85 0.01 16.94
CA PHE A 97 -8.50 -0.46 16.69
C PHE A 97 -7.49 0.67 16.43
N GLY A 98 -7.98 1.91 16.33
CA GLY A 98 -7.18 3.08 15.99
C GLY A 98 -6.86 3.17 14.50
N SER A 99 -6.07 4.19 14.15
CA SER A 99 -5.69 4.48 12.77
C SER A 99 -4.71 3.47 12.18
N THR A 100 -4.69 3.38 10.87
CA THR A 100 -3.62 2.72 10.11
C THR A 100 -2.71 3.74 9.43
N PHE A 101 -1.57 3.28 8.92
CA PHE A 101 -0.55 4.09 8.29
C PHE A 101 -0.39 3.67 6.83
N CYS A 102 -0.53 4.62 5.90
CA CYS A 102 -0.40 4.37 4.48
C CYS A 102 0.97 4.83 3.98
N PHE A 103 1.78 3.88 3.52
CA PHE A 103 3.10 4.12 2.94
C PHE A 103 3.05 3.97 1.43
N GLY A 104 3.60 4.95 0.70
CA GLY A 104 3.70 4.90 -0.75
C GLY A 104 5.05 4.35 -1.22
N TYR A 105 5.03 3.53 -2.27
CA TYR A 105 6.22 3.07 -3.00
C TYR A 105 5.87 2.94 -4.48
N GLN A 106 6.46 3.77 -5.34
CA GLN A 106 6.12 3.83 -6.78
C GLN A 106 4.59 3.98 -6.98
N ASP A 107 3.96 3.05 -7.68
CA ASP A 107 2.53 2.92 -7.97
C ASP A 107 1.78 2.03 -6.96
N ILE A 108 2.35 1.84 -5.76
CA ILE A 108 1.86 0.96 -4.71
C ILE A 108 1.62 1.73 -3.42
N ILE A 109 0.50 1.43 -2.74
CA ILE A 109 0.24 1.88 -1.37
C ILE A 109 0.14 0.66 -0.46
N PHE A 110 0.89 0.68 0.62
CA PHE A 110 0.83 -0.27 1.72
C PHE A 110 0.07 0.35 2.89
N GLU A 111 -1.07 -0.24 3.24
CA GLU A 111 -1.77 0.10 4.47
C GLU A 111 -1.28 -0.81 5.60
N VAL A 112 -0.75 -0.21 6.65
CA VAL A 112 -0.08 -0.90 7.75
C VAL A 112 -0.77 -0.59 9.06
N MET A 113 -1.04 -1.64 9.84
CA MET A 113 -1.61 -1.54 11.17
C MET A 113 -0.56 -1.15 12.21
N SER A 114 -0.98 -0.65 13.37
CA SER A 114 -0.09 -0.29 14.50
C SER A 114 0.80 -1.45 14.98
N ASN A 115 0.39 -2.70 14.77
CA ASN A 115 1.17 -3.90 15.11
C ASN A 115 2.12 -4.36 13.98
N GLY A 116 2.30 -3.55 12.93
CA GLY A 116 3.21 -3.79 11.81
C GLY A 116 2.71 -4.81 10.77
N HIS A 117 1.48 -5.34 10.90
CA HIS A 117 0.89 -6.15 9.83
C HIS A 117 0.40 -5.27 8.69
N ILE A 118 0.57 -5.76 7.46
CA ILE A 118 0.00 -5.14 6.27
C ILE A 118 -1.47 -5.52 6.21
N ALA A 119 -2.36 -4.54 6.31
CA ALA A 119 -3.81 -4.75 6.18
C ALA A 119 -4.25 -4.84 4.72
N THR A 120 -3.69 -3.96 3.88
CA THR A 120 -4.09 -3.83 2.48
C THR A 120 -2.87 -3.46 1.63
N VAL A 121 -2.77 -4.05 0.44
CA VAL A 121 -1.87 -3.57 -0.63
C VAL A 121 -2.73 -3.06 -1.78
N MET A 122 -2.49 -1.83 -2.23
CA MET A 122 -3.17 -1.25 -3.38
C MET A 122 -2.16 -1.04 -4.50
N LEU A 123 -2.45 -1.61 -5.67
CA LEU A 123 -1.64 -1.46 -6.89
C LEU A 123 -2.40 -0.57 -7.86
N PHE A 124 -1.75 0.44 -8.42
CA PHE A 124 -2.36 1.38 -9.36
C PHE A 124 -1.74 1.22 -10.76
N ASP A 125 -2.56 1.31 -11.80
CA ASP A 125 -2.03 1.44 -13.16
C ASP A 125 -1.58 2.89 -13.40
N TYR A 126 -0.28 3.11 -13.52
CA TYR A 126 0.27 4.38 -14.00
C TYR A 126 0.41 4.33 -15.52
N SER A 127 -0.69 4.50 -16.25
CA SER A 127 -0.59 4.82 -17.68
C SER A 127 -0.23 6.30 -17.81
N SER A 128 0.96 6.61 -18.33
CA SER A 128 1.53 7.96 -18.47
C SER A 128 0.71 8.99 -19.26
N SER A 129 -0.50 8.66 -19.72
CA SER A 129 -1.36 9.58 -20.47
C SER A 129 -2.12 10.59 -19.61
N MET A 130 -2.23 10.42 -18.28
CA MET A 130 -2.97 11.35 -17.41
C MET A 130 -2.10 12.47 -16.79
N ALA A 131 -0.78 12.39 -16.89
CA ALA A 131 0.11 13.40 -16.30
C ALA A 131 0.20 14.71 -17.10
N LEU A 132 -0.36 14.75 -18.32
CA LEU A 132 -0.36 15.94 -19.18
C LEU A 132 -1.68 16.73 -19.14
N ASP A 133 -2.74 16.21 -18.54
CA ASP A 133 -4.07 16.86 -18.56
C ASP A 133 -4.34 17.79 -17.36
N PHE A 134 -3.34 18.04 -16.50
CA PHE A 134 -3.44 19.01 -15.39
C PHE A 134 -2.67 20.32 -15.65
N LEU A 135 -2.31 20.58 -16.91
CA LEU A 135 -1.76 21.85 -17.37
C LEU A 135 -2.57 22.40 -18.55
N GLU A 136 -3.82 22.77 -18.30
CA GLU A 136 -4.52 23.86 -19.00
C GLU A 136 -5.30 24.72 -17.99
#